data_AF-A0A1V5LZ70-F1
#
_entry.id   AF-A0A1V5LZ70-F1
#
_cell.length_a   1.000
_cell.length_b   1.000
_cell.length_c   1.000
_cell.angle_alpha   90.00
_cell.angle_beta   90.00
_cell.angle_gamma   90.00
#
_symmetry.space_group_name_H-M   'P 1'
#
loop_
_entity.id
_entity.type
_entity.pdbx_description
1 polymer ?
#
loop_
_entity_poly.entity_id
_entity_poly.type
_entity_poly.pdbx_seq_one_letter_code
_entity_poly.pdbx_strand_id
1 'polypeptide(L)' 'MAMGQAAGALAALAARTGVDVEAVPMADLHALLRAHDAIVPEGVPAGA' A
#
# COMPACT_ATOMS: atom_id res chain seq x y z
N MET A 1 -8.78 -11.15 -5.71
CA MET A 1 -9.24 -9.74 -5.65
C MET A 1 -8.27 -8.96 -4.76
N ALA A 2 -7.25 -8.30 -5.32
CA ALA A 2 -6.23 -7.60 -4.52
C ALA A 2 -6.28 -6.06 -4.66
N MET A 3 -6.74 -5.56 -5.82
CA MET A 3 -6.77 -4.12 -6.13
C MET A 3 -7.63 -3.29 -5.13
N GLY A 4 -8.78 -3.81 -4.71
CA GLY A 4 -9.67 -3.09 -3.79
C GLY A 4 -9.07 -2.87 -2.39
N GLN A 5 -8.25 -3.80 -1.91
CA GLN A 5 -7.58 -3.66 -0.61
C GLN A 5 -6.48 -2.60 -0.68
N ALA A 6 -5.65 -2.61 -1.73
CA ALA A 6 -4.64 -1.59 -1.94
C ALA A 6 -5.24 -0.19 -2.07
N ALA A 7 -6.30 -0.03 -2.87
CA ALA A 7 -6.99 1.24 -3.04
C ALA A 7 -7.64 1.73 -1.73
N GLY A 8 -8.29 0.85 -0.97
CA GLY A 8 -8.90 1.20 0.32
C GLY A 8 -7.86 1.58 1.37
N ALA A 9 -6.77 0.82 1.48
CA ALA A 9 -5.66 1.11 2.39
C ALA A 9 -4.98 2.44 2.04
N LEU A 10 -4.79 2.72 0.75
CA LEU A 10 -4.24 3.98 0.25
C LEU A 10 -5.13 5.16 0.61
N ALA A 11 -6.44 5.06 0.36
CA ALA A 11 -7.41 6.12 0.71
C ALA A 11 -7.48 6.36 2.23
N ALA A 12 -7.51 5.30 3.03
CA ALA A 12 -7.53 5.40 4.48
C ALA A 12 -6.24 6.03 5.03
N LEU A 13 -5.08 5.70 4.46
CA LEU A 13 -3.80 6.25 4.86
C LEU A 13 -3.72 7.75 4.50
N ALA A 14 -4.08 8.13 3.28
CA ALA A 14 -4.15 9.53 2.83
C ALA A 14 -5.05 10.37 3.75
N ALA A 15 -6.26 9.87 4.06
CA ALA A 15 -7.19 10.56 4.95
C ALA A 15 -6.67 10.70 6.38
N ARG A 16 -5.96 9.70 6.91
CA ARG A 16 -5.38 9.73 8.26
C ARG A 16 -4.20 10.70 8.39
N THR A 17 -3.39 10.84 7.33
CA THR A 17 -2.20 11.70 7.35
C THR A 17 -2.45 13.09 6.79
N GLY A 18 -3.61 13.32 6.17
CA GLY A 18 -3.98 14.61 5.58
C GLY A 18 -3.14 14.97 4.35
N VAL A 19 -2.69 13.96 3.59
CA VAL A 19 -1.88 14.16 2.38
C VAL A 19 -2.64 13.69 1.16
N ASP A 20 -2.28 14.22 0.00
CA ASP A 20 -2.79 13.74 -1.28
C ASP A 20 -2.40 12.28 -1.50
N VAL A 21 -3.24 11.55 -2.23
CA VAL A 21 -3.05 10.12 -2.52
C VAL A 21 -1.68 9.85 -3.18
N GLU A 22 -1.24 10.75 -4.06
CA GLU A 22 0.06 10.65 -4.76
C GLU A 22 1.27 10.86 -3.83
N ALA A 23 1.06 11.48 -2.67
CA ALA A 23 2.09 11.75 -1.67
C ALA A 23 2.19 10.66 -0.59
N VAL A 24 1.32 9.64 -0.62
CA VAL A 24 1.36 8.55 0.37
C VAL A 24 2.60 7.68 0.16
N PRO A 25 3.44 7.47 1.20
CA PRO A 25 4.60 6.61 1.09
C PRO A 25 4.21 5.14 0.84
N MET A 26 4.76 4.54 -0.22
CA MET A 26 4.49 3.12 -0.53
C MET A 26 4.96 2.17 0.57
N ALA A 27 6.00 2.55 1.32
CA ALA A 27 6.45 1.77 2.48
C ALA A 27 5.36 1.67 3.55
N ASP A 28 4.67 2.77 3.84
CA ASP A 28 3.59 2.82 4.83
C ASP A 28 2.35 2.07 4.35
N LEU A 29 2.03 2.18 3.04
CA LEU A 29 0.96 1.39 2.44
C LEU A 29 1.25 -0.11 2.52
N HIS A 30 2.46 -0.54 2.18
CA HIS A 30 2.87 -1.94 2.27
C HIS A 30 2.88 -2.44 3.72
N ALA A 31 3.34 -1.63 4.67
CA ALA A 31 3.30 -1.97 6.09
C ALA A 31 1.86 -2.15 6.58
N LEU A 32 0.96 -1.23 6.20
CA LEU A 32 -0.46 -1.31 6.53
C LEU A 32 -1.11 -2.56 5.93
N LEU A 33 -0.84 -2.86 4.66
CA LEU A 33 -1.34 -4.06 4.00
C LEU A 33 -0.87 -5.34 4.70
N ARG A 34 0.42 -5.44 5.04
CA ARG A 34 0.96 -6.58 5.79
C ARG A 34 0.36 -6.71 7.19
N ALA A 35 0.09 -5.59 7.87
CA ALA A 35 -0.58 -5.58 9.18
C ALA A 35 -2.02 -6.12 9.12
N HIS A 36 -2.64 -6.13 7.94
CA HIS A 36 -3.95 -6.72 7.67
C HIS A 36 -3.85 -8.06 6.90
N ASP A 37 -2.71 -8.75 7.01
CA ASP A 37 -2.44 -10.05 6.39
C ASP A 37 -2.56 -10.08 4.85
N ALA A 38 -2.51 -8.92 4.21
CA ALA A 38 -2.47 -8.86 2.75
C ALA A 38 -1.10 -9.31 2.24
N ILE A 39 -1.11 -10.14 1.21
CA ILE A 39 0.10 -10.56 0.50
C ILE A 39 0.62 -9.38 -0.32
N VAL A 40 1.77 -8.84 0.08
CA VAL A 40 2.46 -7.75 -0.63
C VAL A 40 3.67 -8.33 -1.36
N PRO A 41 3.72 -8.26 -2.70
CA PRO A 41 4.88 -8.70 -3.46
C PRO A 41 6.13 -7.95 -3.01
N GLU A 42 7.13 -8.67 -2.53
CA GLU A 42 8.50 -8.18 -2.49
C GLU A 42 9.03 -8.22 -3.92
N GLY A 43 9.50 -7.07 -4.42
CA GLY A 43 9.69 -6.84 -5.85
C GLY A 43 10.43 -7.97 -6.57
N VAL A 44 10.02 -8.25 -7.81
CA VAL A 44 10.77 -9.12 -8.71
C VAL A 44 12.22 -8.61 -8.77
N PRO A 45 13.24 -9.45 -8.52
CA PRO A 45 14.62 -9.01 -8.68
C PRO A 45 14.81 -8.49 -10.10
N ALA A 46 15.39 -7.31 -10.24
CA ALA A 46 15.69 -6.73 -11.54
C ALA A 46 16.72 -7.63 -12.26
N GLY A 47 16.24 -8.54 -13.11
CA GLY A 47 17.05 -9.42 -13.96
C GLY A 47 16.79 -10.91 -13.72
N ALA A 48 15.98 -11.50 -14.60
CA ALA A 48 16.03 -12.90 -14.99
C ALA A 48 15.75 -12.99 -16.49
#